data_AF-A0A8J7MBH3-F1
#
_entry.id   AF-A0A8J7MBH3-F1
#
_cell.length_a   1.000
_cell.length_b   1.000
_cell.length_c   1.000
_cell.angle_alpha   90.00
_cell.angle_beta   90.00
_cell.angle_gamma   90.00
#
_symmetry.space_group_name_H-M   'P 1'
#
loop_
_entity.id
_entity.type
_entity.pdbx_description
1 polymer ?
#
loop_
_entity_poly.entity_id
_entity_poly.type
_entity_poly.pdbx_seq_one_letter_code
_entity_poly.pdbx_strand_id
1 'polypeptide(L)'
;MDWRPDGKAFGITVDDRFYSSCVVYVLNKKGKFVSAPSLPTDYKKLTGFPSPDVKHLRPRGRDEVVGWNEEGHLIYSIFRSPLPSFTGNDPLRHRVYLDVTPTKVTVVKVERENGEWRRGDWIPNNVEQVGADQPATAPESKLEDNLKPKPDSEGRSQ
;
A
#
# COMPACT_ATOMS: atom_id res chain seq x y z
N MET A 1 4.29 -20.03 -3.64
CA MET A 1 5.65 -20.26 -4.19
C MET A 1 5.70 -19.55 -5.52
N ASP A 2 6.64 -18.65 -5.71
CA ASP A 2 6.74 -17.84 -6.93
C ASP A 2 8.14 -17.93 -7.53
N TRP A 3 8.22 -18.06 -8.84
CA TRP A 3 9.45 -18.29 -9.58
C TRP A 3 9.95 -16.98 -10.18
N ARG A 4 11.26 -16.76 -10.10
CA ARG A 4 11.91 -15.72 -10.88
C ARG A 4 11.72 -16.04 -12.38
N PRO A 5 11.45 -15.06 -13.26
CA PRO A 5 11.14 -15.32 -14.66
C PRO A 5 12.16 -16.18 -15.42
N ASP A 6 13.43 -16.09 -15.06
CA ASP A 6 14.50 -16.88 -15.68
C ASP A 6 14.68 -18.30 -15.08
N GLY A 7 13.83 -18.69 -14.13
CA GLY A 7 13.87 -19.98 -13.45
C GLY A 7 15.06 -20.19 -12.51
N LYS A 8 15.91 -19.19 -12.28
CA LYS A 8 17.14 -19.33 -11.48
C LYS A 8 16.96 -18.98 -10.01
N ALA A 9 15.77 -18.56 -9.60
CA ALA A 9 15.43 -18.39 -8.20
C ALA A 9 13.94 -18.63 -7.97
N PHE A 10 13.57 -18.96 -6.74
CA PHE A 10 12.18 -19.00 -6.31
C PHE A 10 12.05 -18.56 -4.85
N GLY A 11 10.89 -18.01 -4.52
CA GLY A 11 10.54 -17.59 -3.17
C GLY A 11 9.51 -18.52 -2.54
N ILE A 12 9.74 -18.87 -1.28
CA ILE A 12 8.73 -19.46 -0.41
C ILE A 12 8.26 -18.37 0.55
N THR A 13 7.06 -17.86 0.30
CA THR A 13 6.40 -16.88 1.15
C THR A 13 5.67 -17.58 2.29
N VAL A 14 5.85 -17.06 3.50
CA VAL A 14 5.15 -17.46 4.72
C VAL A 14 4.38 -16.24 5.20
N ASP A 15 3.06 -16.30 5.05
CA ASP A 15 2.15 -15.25 5.44
C ASP A 15 1.60 -15.52 6.84
N ASP A 16 1.78 -14.55 7.73
CA ASP A 16 1.05 -14.41 8.99
C ASP A 16 0.05 -13.25 8.87
N ARG A 17 -0.83 -13.07 9.85
CA ARG A 17 -1.93 -12.10 9.87
C ARG A 17 -1.51 -10.66 9.52
N PHE A 18 -0.28 -10.27 9.85
CA PHE A 18 0.23 -8.90 9.65
C PHE A 18 1.57 -8.83 8.91
N TYR A 19 2.27 -9.94 8.77
CA TYR A 19 3.63 -9.96 8.21
C TYR A 19 3.76 -11.13 7.26
N SER A 20 4.47 -10.90 6.18
CA SER A 20 4.85 -11.95 5.26
C SER A 20 6.36 -11.94 5.14
N SER A 21 6.93 -13.13 5.36
CA SER A 21 8.36 -13.38 5.25
C SER A 21 8.61 -14.25 4.04
N CYS A 22 9.78 -14.13 3.41
CA CYS A 22 10.14 -14.98 2.30
C CYS A 22 11.53 -15.56 2.50
N VAL A 23 11.63 -16.87 2.29
CA VAL A 23 12.91 -17.56 2.12
C VAL A 23 13.11 -17.74 0.62
N VAL A 24 14.18 -17.14 0.09
CA VAL A 24 14.51 -17.22 -1.33
C VAL A 24 15.59 -18.26 -1.56
N TYR A 25 15.38 -19.13 -2.54
CA TYR A 25 16.37 -20.08 -3.02
C TYR A 25 16.88 -19.63 -4.38
N VAL A 26 18.20 -19.62 -4.56
CA VAL A 26 18.86 -19.17 -5.80
C VAL A 26 19.79 -20.26 -6.33
N LEU A 27 19.75 -20.47 -7.65
CA LEU A 27 20.60 -21.42 -8.34
C LEU A 27 22.05 -20.93 -8.31
N ASN A 28 22.94 -21.72 -7.69
CA ASN A 28 24.36 -21.42 -7.65
C ASN A 28 25.09 -21.94 -8.90
N LYS A 29 26.39 -21.62 -9.01
CA LYS A 29 27.26 -22.06 -10.12
C LYS A 29 27.38 -23.59 -10.27
N LYS A 30 27.02 -24.36 -9.24
CA LYS A 30 27.02 -25.84 -9.24
C LYS A 30 25.67 -26.42 -9.66
N GLY A 31 24.73 -25.60 -10.12
CA GLY A 31 23.39 -26.03 -10.51
C GLY A 31 22.51 -26.47 -9.33
N LYS A 32 22.82 -26.02 -8.10
CA LYS A 32 22.02 -26.32 -6.90
C LYS A 32 21.35 -25.06 -6.39
N PHE A 33 20.07 -25.17 -6.02
CA PHE A 33 19.38 -24.14 -5.27
C PHE A 33 19.91 -24.09 -3.84
N VAL A 34 20.33 -22.91 -3.40
CA VAL A 34 20.78 -22.63 -2.04
C VAL A 34 19.98 -21.48 -1.47
N SER A 35 19.77 -21.47 -0.15
CA SER A 35 19.14 -20.32 0.50
C SER A 35 19.98 -19.07 0.27
N ALA A 36 19.35 -18.01 -0.22
CA ALA A 36 19.93 -16.68 -0.20
C ALA A 36 20.05 -16.19 1.25
N PRO A 37 20.85 -15.13 1.50
CA PRO A 37 20.79 -14.41 2.77
C PRO A 37 19.38 -13.89 3.04
N SER A 38 19.05 -13.74 4.32
CA SER A 38 17.77 -13.16 4.74
C SER A 38 17.55 -11.78 4.10
N LEU A 39 16.29 -11.52 3.72
CA LEU A 39 15.91 -10.20 3.24
C LEU A 39 16.23 -9.15 4.31
N PRO A 40 16.70 -7.94 3.93
CA PRO A 40 16.94 -6.89 4.90
C PRO A 40 15.64 -6.57 5.64
N THR A 41 15.73 -6.32 6.95
CA THR A 41 14.59 -5.94 7.80
C THR A 41 14.68 -4.50 8.31
N ASP A 42 15.83 -3.84 8.07
CA ASP A 42 16.07 -2.45 8.45
C ASP A 42 15.31 -1.51 7.52
N TYR A 43 14.28 -0.87 8.07
CA TYR A 43 13.40 0.04 7.34
C TYR A 43 14.17 1.16 6.63
N LYS A 44 15.19 1.73 7.28
CA LYS A 44 15.96 2.84 6.73
C LYS A 44 16.83 2.39 5.58
N LYS A 45 17.42 1.20 5.67
CA LYS A 45 18.19 0.62 4.56
C LYS A 45 17.30 0.23 3.38
N LEU A 46 16.07 -0.20 3.64
CA LEU A 46 15.12 -0.60 2.60
C LEU A 46 14.48 0.59 1.87
N THR A 47 14.10 1.63 2.60
CA THR A 47 13.26 2.72 2.08
C THR A 47 13.99 4.05 1.92
N GLY A 48 15.13 4.21 2.60
CA GLY A 48 15.84 5.49 2.74
C GLY A 48 15.25 6.44 3.79
N PHE A 49 14.10 6.12 4.37
CA PHE A 49 13.46 6.94 5.42
C PHE A 49 13.88 6.50 6.83
N PRO A 50 13.95 7.41 7.81
CA PRO A 50 14.07 7.01 9.20
C PRO A 50 12.98 6.00 9.58
N SER A 51 13.30 5.06 10.47
CA SER A 51 12.27 4.16 10.97
C SER A 51 11.16 4.98 11.63
N PRO A 52 9.88 4.79 11.24
CA PRO A 52 8.78 5.57 11.78
C PRO A 52 8.59 5.27 13.27
N ASP A 53 8.26 6.30 14.05
CA ASP A 53 7.99 6.12 15.48
C ASP A 53 6.71 5.30 15.68
N VAL A 54 6.88 4.15 16.31
CA VAL A 54 5.81 3.19 16.61
C VAL A 54 4.68 3.81 17.43
N LYS A 55 4.94 4.86 18.21
CA LYS A 55 3.89 5.59 18.98
C LYS A 55 2.91 6.33 18.10
N HIS A 56 3.29 6.63 16.85
CA HIS A 56 2.46 7.31 15.87
C HIS A 56 1.91 6.34 14.80
N LEU A 57 2.09 5.03 15.00
CA LEU A 57 1.59 4.00 14.09
C LEU A 57 0.52 3.14 14.78
N ARG A 58 -0.43 2.65 13.98
CA ARG A 58 -1.35 1.60 14.36
C ARG A 58 -0.65 0.25 14.23
N PRO A 59 -1.05 -0.78 15.01
CA PRO A 59 -0.51 -2.14 14.91
C PRO A 59 -0.97 -2.91 13.65
N ARG A 60 -1.37 -2.20 12.58
CA ARG A 60 -1.94 -2.76 11.35
C ARG A 60 -1.08 -2.51 10.11
N GLY A 61 0.23 -2.33 10.31
CA GLY A 61 1.17 -2.37 9.20
C GLY A 61 1.14 -3.75 8.53
N ARG A 62 1.55 -3.79 7.26
CA ARG A 62 1.71 -5.03 6.50
C ARG A 62 3.00 -4.99 5.72
N ASP A 63 3.83 -6.00 5.90
CA ASP A 63 4.94 -6.28 5.01
C ASP A 63 4.64 -7.52 4.19
N GLU A 64 4.90 -7.46 2.88
CA GLU A 64 4.50 -8.51 1.96
C GLU A 64 5.49 -8.72 0.83
N VAL A 65 5.77 -9.99 0.53
CA VAL A 65 6.52 -10.38 -0.66
C VAL A 65 5.50 -10.60 -1.77
N VAL A 66 5.46 -9.67 -2.73
CA VAL A 66 4.46 -9.65 -3.79
C VAL A 66 4.76 -10.69 -4.88
N GLY A 67 6.06 -10.94 -5.12
CA GLY A 67 6.51 -11.85 -6.17
C GLY A 67 7.74 -11.30 -6.90
N TRP A 68 7.94 -11.73 -8.15
CA TRP A 68 9.01 -11.25 -9.01
C TRP A 68 8.49 -10.31 -10.10
N ASN A 69 9.29 -9.29 -10.45
CA ASN A 69 9.04 -8.49 -11.65
C ASN A 69 9.66 -9.15 -12.90
N GLU A 70 9.38 -8.62 -14.09
CA GLU A 70 9.87 -9.14 -15.37
C GLU A 70 11.40 -9.11 -15.48
N GLU A 71 12.06 -8.15 -14.84
CA GLU A 71 13.52 -8.06 -14.79
C GLU A 71 14.16 -9.05 -13.79
N GLY A 72 13.36 -9.80 -13.04
CA GLY A 72 13.84 -10.78 -12.06
C GLY A 72 14.24 -10.20 -10.70
N HIS A 73 13.76 -9.01 -10.35
CA HIS A 73 13.84 -8.46 -9.00
C HIS A 73 12.67 -8.96 -8.15
N LEU A 74 12.96 -9.30 -6.89
CA LEU A 74 11.94 -9.62 -5.91
C LEU A 74 11.27 -8.33 -5.44
N ILE A 75 9.94 -8.29 -5.45
CA ILE A 75 9.14 -7.15 -5.03
C ILE A 75 8.72 -7.34 -3.57
N TYR A 76 9.17 -6.45 -2.70
CA TYR A 76 8.80 -6.38 -1.30
C TYR A 76 7.99 -5.11 -1.03
N SER A 77 6.74 -5.28 -0.62
CA SER A 77 5.81 -4.20 -0.29
C SER A 77 5.83 -3.94 1.21
N ILE A 78 6.04 -2.69 1.61
CA ILE A 78 6.03 -2.24 3.00
C ILE A 78 4.88 -1.27 3.17
N PHE A 79 3.99 -1.56 4.12
CA PHE A 79 2.91 -0.67 4.54
C PHE A 79 2.94 -0.48 6.05
N ARG A 80 2.85 0.77 6.51
CA ARG A 80 2.66 1.13 7.91
C ARG A 80 1.42 2.01 7.99
N SER A 81 0.54 1.72 8.94
CA SER A 81 -0.72 2.45 9.10
C SER A 81 -0.52 3.58 10.13
N PRO A 82 -0.61 4.86 9.75
CA PRO A 82 -0.40 5.96 10.69
C PRO A 82 -1.60 6.22 11.60
N LEU A 83 -1.33 6.78 12.79
CA LEU A 83 -2.32 7.46 13.61
C LEU A 83 -2.59 8.87 13.06
N PRO A 84 -3.74 9.49 13.38
CA PRO A 84 -3.99 10.89 13.01
C PRO A 84 -2.94 11.89 13.49
N SER A 85 -2.21 11.54 14.56
CA SER A 85 -1.10 12.32 15.10
C SER A 85 0.19 12.23 14.30
N PHE A 86 0.30 11.31 13.34
CA PHE A 86 1.52 11.15 12.55
C PHE A 86 1.74 12.40 11.69
N THR A 87 2.91 13.00 11.85
CA THR A 87 3.36 14.15 11.06
C THR A 87 4.67 13.79 10.39
N GLY A 88 4.74 13.87 9.07
CA GLY A 88 5.95 13.55 8.32
C GLY A 88 5.72 13.30 6.84
N ASN A 89 6.83 13.24 6.09
CA ASN A 89 6.84 13.08 4.63
C ASN A 89 7.10 11.64 4.18
N ASP A 90 7.22 10.70 5.13
CA ASP A 90 7.32 9.29 4.80
C ASP A 90 5.95 8.81 4.30
N PRO A 91 5.85 8.28 3.07
CA PRO A 91 4.58 7.77 2.55
C PRO A 91 4.06 6.56 3.30
N LEU A 92 4.90 5.90 4.12
CA LEU A 92 4.58 4.69 4.86
C LEU A 92 4.08 3.54 3.98
N ARG A 93 4.20 3.68 2.65
CA ARG A 93 3.81 2.74 1.62
C ARG A 93 4.90 2.73 0.57
N HIS A 94 5.65 1.63 0.51
CA HIS A 94 6.83 1.49 -0.33
C HIS A 94 6.78 0.18 -1.10
N ARG A 95 7.26 0.20 -2.34
CA ARG A 95 7.59 -1.00 -3.11
C ARG A 95 9.09 -1.05 -3.31
N VAL A 96 9.74 -2.02 -2.69
CA VAL A 96 11.19 -2.21 -2.72
C VAL A 96 11.50 -3.35 -3.67
N TYR A 97 12.36 -3.10 -4.65
CA TYR A 97 12.83 -4.08 -5.62
C TYR A 97 14.19 -4.56 -5.18
N LEU A 98 14.32 -5.87 -4.98
CA LEU A 98 15.51 -6.51 -4.46
C LEU A 98 16.15 -7.38 -5.53
N ASP A 99 17.44 -7.19 -5.78
CA ASP A 99 18.27 -8.19 -6.45
C ASP A 99 18.73 -9.20 -5.40
N VAL A 100 18.51 -10.48 -5.71
CA VAL A 100 18.75 -11.59 -4.79
C VAL A 100 19.70 -12.58 -5.46
N THR A 101 20.86 -12.72 -4.85
CA THR A 101 21.92 -13.64 -5.26
C THR A 101 22.20 -14.66 -4.16
N PRO A 102 22.94 -15.74 -4.43
CA PRO A 102 23.29 -16.72 -3.41
C PRO A 102 24.05 -16.15 -2.20
N THR A 103 24.68 -14.98 -2.32
CA THR A 103 25.54 -14.40 -1.29
C THR A 103 25.12 -13.02 -0.83
N LYS A 104 24.17 -12.38 -1.50
CA LYS A 104 23.80 -10.99 -1.24
C LYS A 104 22.37 -10.68 -1.65
N VAL A 105 21.71 -9.84 -0.86
CA VAL A 105 20.46 -9.16 -1.22
C VAL A 105 20.74 -7.67 -1.28
N THR A 106 20.33 -7.01 -2.35
CA THR A 106 20.54 -5.57 -2.56
C THR A 106 19.27 -4.88 -3.01
N VAL A 107 19.02 -3.68 -2.48
CA VAL A 107 17.97 -2.80 -2.98
C VAL A 107 18.40 -2.22 -4.32
N VAL A 108 17.59 -2.44 -5.35
CA VAL A 108 17.80 -1.93 -6.71
C VAL A 108 17.00 -0.65 -6.93
N LYS A 109 15.74 -0.67 -6.50
CA LYS A 109 14.80 0.44 -6.69
C LYS A 109 13.85 0.51 -5.50
N VAL A 110 13.45 1.72 -5.14
CA VAL A 110 12.37 1.96 -4.19
C VAL A 110 11.35 2.86 -4.87
N GLU A 111 10.14 2.36 -5.03
CA GLU A 111 8.99 3.14 -5.45
C GLU A 111 8.23 3.63 -4.23
N ARG A 112 7.84 4.90 -4.30
CA ARG A 112 7.17 5.61 -3.22
C ARG A 112 6.17 6.60 -3.79
N GLU A 113 5.12 6.86 -3.04
CA GLU A 113 4.17 7.91 -3.36
C GLU A 113 4.74 9.27 -2.91
N ASN A 114 4.53 10.33 -3.70
CA ASN A 114 4.91 11.69 -3.33
C ASN A 114 3.71 12.41 -2.72
N GLY A 115 3.86 12.95 -1.53
CA GLY A 115 2.77 13.54 -0.75
C GLY A 115 3.16 13.79 0.69
N GLU A 116 2.15 14.05 1.53
CA GLU A 116 2.29 14.22 2.97
C GLU A 116 1.09 13.65 3.72
N TRP A 117 1.30 13.26 4.99
CA TRP A 117 0.21 12.85 5.86
C TRP A 117 -0.43 14.04 6.56
N ARG A 118 -1.75 14.14 6.51
CA ARG A 118 -2.56 15.10 7.28
C ARG A 118 -3.66 14.38 8.02
N ARG A 119 -3.64 14.43 9.36
CA ARG A 119 -4.65 13.80 10.23
C ARG A 119 -4.88 12.30 9.94
N GLY A 120 -3.84 11.61 9.47
CA GLY A 120 -3.90 10.17 9.17
C GLY A 120 -4.37 9.83 7.76
N ASP A 121 -4.58 10.85 6.91
CA ASP A 121 -4.88 10.71 5.48
C ASP A 121 -3.67 11.14 4.64
N TRP A 122 -3.40 10.40 3.56
CA TRP A 122 -2.31 10.70 2.64
C TRP A 122 -2.79 11.70 1.59
N ILE A 123 -2.05 12.79 1.42
CA ILE A 123 -2.33 13.87 0.46
C ILE A 123 -1.23 13.87 -0.60
N PRO A 124 -1.50 13.41 -1.84
CA PRO A 124 -0.51 13.40 -2.91
C PRO A 124 -0.09 14.82 -3.33
N ASN A 125 1.19 15.01 -3.68
CA ASN A 125 1.71 16.32 -4.12
C ASN A 125 1.29 16.71 -5.54
N ASN A 126 0.92 15.74 -6.38
CA ASN A 126 0.55 15.95 -7.78
C ASN A 126 -0.97 15.98 -7.96
N VAL A 127 -1.68 16.78 -7.17
CA VAL A 127 -3.04 17.18 -7.56
C VAL A 127 -2.86 18.26 -8.63
N GLU A 128 -2.72 17.86 -9.90
CA GLU A 128 -3.17 18.74 -10.96
C GLU A 128 -4.62 19.08 -10.63
N GLN A 129 -4.89 20.38 -10.43
CA GLN A 129 -6.23 20.93 -10.39
C GLN A 129 -6.93 20.54 -11.69
N VAL A 130 -7.67 19.43 -11.68
CA VAL A 130 -8.84 19.32 -12.55
C VAL A 130 -9.81 20.37 -12.02
N GLY A 131 -9.95 21.45 -12.79
CA GLY A 131 -10.76 22.64 -12.50
C GLY A 131 -12.14 22.28 -11.94
N ALA A 132 -12.72 23.09 -11.06
CA ALA A 132 -13.16 24.43 -11.43
C ALA A 132 -13.81 24.49 -12.83
N ASP A 133 -14.67 23.52 -13.15
CA ASP A 133 -15.77 23.69 -14.10
C ASP A 133 -17.05 23.15 -13.47
N GLN A 134 -17.65 23.96 -12.60
CA GLN A 134 -19.11 24.04 -12.61
C GLN A 134 -19.50 24.82 -13.87
N PRO A 135 -20.49 24.35 -14.64
CA PRO A 135 -21.58 25.22 -14.98
C PRO A 135 -22.57 25.17 -13.82
N ALA A 136 -22.80 26.33 -13.20
CA ALA A 136 -24.01 26.56 -12.44
C ALA A 136 -25.21 26.31 -13.38
N THR A 137 -26.08 25.35 -13.04
CA THR A 137 -27.45 25.35 -13.55
C THR A 137 -28.36 25.56 -12.35
N ALA A 138 -28.79 26.81 -12.18
CA ALA A 138 -29.93 27.18 -11.36
C ALA A 138 -31.24 26.73 -12.07
N PRO A 139 -32.37 26.63 -11.35
CA PRO A 139 -33.37 25.58 -11.52
C PRO A 139 -34.40 25.90 -12.62
N GLU A 140 -34.76 24.90 -13.41
CA GLU A 140 -36.05 24.87 -14.11
C GLU A 140 -37.02 23.94 -13.36
N SER A 141 -37.74 24.51 -12.41
CA SER A 141 -39.01 23.95 -11.92
C SER A 141 -40.12 24.46 -12.82
N LYS A 142 -40.72 23.58 -13.64
CA LYS A 142 -42.05 23.83 -14.18
C LYS A 142 -43.11 23.42 -13.15
N LEU A 143 -43.94 24.40 -12.79
CA LEU A 143 -45.36 24.32 -12.40
C LEU A 143 -46.06 23.11 -13.07
N GLU A 144 -47.06 22.43 -12.49
CA GLU A 144 -48.09 22.84 -11.54
C GLU A 144 -48.82 21.59 -11.01
N ASP A 145 -49.31 21.71 -9.77
CA ASP A 145 -50.53 21.15 -9.21
C ASP A 145 -50.90 19.66 -9.33
N ASN A 146 -50.86 18.99 -8.18
CA ASN A 146 -52.12 18.62 -7.52
C ASN A 146 -51.96 18.63 -6.00
N LEU A 147 -52.35 19.76 -5.41
CA LEU A 147 -52.72 19.87 -4.00
C LEU A 147 -53.96 19.00 -3.72
N LYS A 148 -53.85 18.01 -2.84
CA LYS A 148 -54.91 17.78 -1.85
C LYS A 148 -54.32 17.31 -0.51
N PRO A 149 -54.71 17.92 0.62
CA PRO A 149 -54.02 17.74 1.89
C PRO A 149 -54.53 16.50 2.65
N LYS A 150 -53.63 15.85 3.38
CA LYS A 150 -53.98 15.17 4.64
C LYS A 150 -54.23 16.24 5.71
N PRO A 151 -55.22 16.02 6.57
CA PRO A 151 -54.90 15.74 7.97
C PRO A 151 -55.90 14.70 8.53
N ASP A 152 -55.81 14.13 9.71
CA ASP A 152 -54.78 13.90 10.72
C ASP A 152 -55.41 12.85 11.66
N SER A 153 -54.55 12.03 12.30
CA SER A 153 -54.66 11.60 13.70
C SER A 153 -55.88 10.80 14.24
N GLU A 154 -55.57 10.07 15.34
CA GLU A 154 -56.46 9.35 16.26
C GLU A 154 -56.91 7.96 15.76
N GLY A 155 -56.64 6.83 16.43
CA GLY A 155 -56.51 6.56 17.85
C GLY A 155 -57.69 5.68 18.29
N ARG A 156 -57.40 4.50 18.90
CA ARG A 156 -58.36 3.55 19.54
C ARG A 156 -59.37 2.87 18.59
N SER A 157 -59.86 1.65 18.77
CA SER A 157 -59.83 0.49 19.68
C SER A 157 -60.29 -0.69 18.78
N GLN A 158 -60.27 -1.99 19.06
CA GLN A 158 -60.14 -2.84 20.24
C GLN A 158 -59.80 -4.24 19.70
#